data_AF-A0A1Q8ANB3-F1
#
_entry.id   AF-A0A1Q8ANB3-F1
#
_cell.length_a   1.000
_cell.length_b   1.000
_cell.length_c   1.000
_cell.angle_alpha   90.00
_cell.angle_beta   90.00
_cell.angle_gamma   90.00
#
_symmetry.space_group_name_H-M   'P 1'
#
loop_
_entity.id
_entity.type
_entity.pdbx_description
1 polymer ?
#
loop_
_entity_poly.entity_id
_entity_poly.type
_entity_poly.pdbx_seq_one_letter_code
_entity_poly.pdbx_strand_id
1 'polypeptide(L)'
;MKLIIQPDSGVAPIVTAIKQAKKTIDILIFRLDRYEIARALGEAVTRGVHVRALTAHQNRGGTKGLRKLEMRLLEMGVTVSRTADDLIRYHGKMMILDSRVLHVYGFNFTGLDIEKSRSFGLVTKNDKLIKEAMKLFEADFERQPYIPGYDRFVVSPENARERLVNFIKGARKELLIYDPQVTDDAMLRLLTERIKAGVDVKIIGKVEAKWNINGEKYPGKRLHIRAMIRDGKRGFLGSQSLRRLELEKRREVGVVITDEKVIGEMQAVFEHDWAQTESGRKERKKEKKAEKKEVKQLAKAS
;
A
#
# COMPACT_ATOMS: atom_id res chain seq x y z
N MET A 1 -2.24 13.21 8.72
CA MET A 1 -2.70 12.12 7.82
C MET A 1 -3.44 11.09 8.68
N LYS A 2 -4.09 10.07 8.10
CA LYS A 2 -4.71 8.98 8.88
C LYS A 2 -4.45 7.62 8.23
N LEU A 3 -4.03 6.64 9.03
CA LEU A 3 -3.85 5.26 8.60
C LEU A 3 -5.19 4.51 8.68
N ILE A 4 -5.45 3.66 7.69
CA ILE A 4 -6.49 2.64 7.70
C ILE A 4 -5.75 1.30 7.82
N ILE A 5 -6.07 0.51 8.83
CA ILE A 5 -5.43 -0.79 9.07
C ILE A 5 -6.47 -1.87 8.81
N GLN A 6 -6.21 -2.75 7.84
CA GLN A 6 -7.02 -3.93 7.59
C GLN A 6 -6.40 -5.17 8.25
N PRO A 7 -7.22 -6.09 8.78
CA PRO A 7 -8.69 -6.10 8.70
C PRO A 7 -9.42 -5.26 9.76
N ASP A 8 -8.68 -4.64 10.68
CA ASP A 8 -9.21 -4.00 11.91
C ASP A 8 -10.23 -2.87 11.63
N SER A 9 -10.01 -2.09 10.57
CA SER A 9 -10.87 -0.95 10.21
C SER A 9 -12.10 -1.35 9.40
N GLY A 10 -12.08 -2.52 8.76
CA GLY A 10 -13.12 -2.98 7.85
C GLY A 10 -13.43 -1.98 6.72
N VAL A 11 -14.67 -2.03 6.23
CA VAL A 11 -15.13 -1.21 5.10
C VAL A 11 -15.49 0.24 5.49
N ALA A 12 -15.69 0.48 6.79
CA ALA A 12 -16.31 1.70 7.30
C ALA A 12 -15.57 3.00 6.90
N PRO A 13 -14.23 3.11 6.94
CA PRO A 13 -13.54 4.33 6.53
C PRO A 13 -13.76 4.70 5.07
N ILE A 14 -13.89 3.70 4.19
CA ILE A 14 -14.10 3.92 2.75
C ILE A 14 -15.52 4.41 2.51
N VAL A 15 -16.52 3.73 3.07
CA VAL A 15 -17.94 4.10 2.93
C VAL A 15 -18.20 5.47 3.56
N THR A 16 -17.61 5.76 4.72
CA THR A 16 -17.77 7.06 5.39
C THR A 16 -17.22 8.19 4.52
N ALA A 17 -16.05 8.02 3.89
CA ALA A 17 -15.50 9.02 2.99
C ALA A 17 -16.43 9.29 1.80
N ILE A 18 -16.94 8.23 1.14
CA ILE A 18 -17.87 8.36 0.01
C ILE A 18 -19.16 9.08 0.42
N LYS A 19 -19.70 8.80 1.62
CA LYS A 19 -20.90 9.46 2.15
C LYS A 19 -20.67 10.94 2.47
N GLN A 20 -19.45 11.31 2.84
CA GLN A 20 -19.09 12.69 3.20
C GLN A 20 -18.82 13.57 1.99
N ALA A 21 -18.44 13.01 0.84
CA ALA A 21 -18.20 13.76 -0.40
C ALA A 21 -19.42 14.58 -0.83
N LYS A 22 -19.15 15.79 -1.32
CA LYS A 22 -20.17 16.81 -1.64
C LYS A 22 -20.26 17.17 -3.11
N LYS A 23 -19.17 17.07 -3.86
CA LYS A 23 -19.06 17.56 -5.24
C LYS A 23 -18.52 16.50 -6.18
N THR A 24 -17.40 15.88 -5.85
CA THR A 24 -16.71 14.95 -6.76
C THR A 24 -16.14 13.73 -6.05
N ILE A 25 -16.15 12.59 -6.73
CA ILE A 25 -15.41 11.39 -6.36
C ILE A 25 -14.75 10.83 -7.61
N ASP A 26 -13.42 10.74 -7.60
CA ASP A 26 -12.64 10.03 -8.60
C ASP A 26 -12.06 8.76 -7.97
N ILE A 27 -12.36 7.60 -8.53
CA ILE A 27 -11.96 6.31 -7.94
C ILE A 27 -11.27 5.40 -8.97
N LEU A 28 -10.07 4.92 -8.62
CA LEU A 28 -9.32 3.95 -9.40
C LEU A 28 -9.55 2.54 -8.85
N ILE A 29 -10.18 1.68 -9.65
CA ILE A 29 -10.66 0.36 -9.25
C ILE A 29 -9.96 -0.74 -10.05
N PHE A 30 -9.13 -1.54 -9.36
CA PHE A 30 -8.66 -2.82 -9.94
C PHE A 30 -9.69 -3.95 -9.75
N ARG A 31 -10.19 -4.12 -8.52
CA ARG A 31 -11.26 -5.09 -8.18
C ARG A 31 -12.19 -4.49 -7.14
N LEU A 32 -13.48 -4.66 -7.35
CA LEU A 32 -14.56 -4.28 -6.45
C LEU A 32 -15.59 -5.40 -6.39
N ASP A 33 -15.73 -6.04 -5.22
CA ASP A 33 -16.83 -6.96 -4.91
C ASP A 33 -17.63 -6.53 -3.66
N ARG A 34 -17.16 -5.50 -2.94
CA ARG A 34 -17.86 -4.93 -1.80
C ARG A 34 -19.10 -4.18 -2.22
N TYR A 35 -20.25 -4.78 -1.94
CA TYR A 35 -21.55 -4.21 -2.23
C TYR A 35 -21.75 -2.86 -1.55
N GLU A 36 -21.26 -2.68 -0.33
CA GLU A 36 -21.42 -1.45 0.46
C GLU A 36 -20.69 -0.26 -0.16
N ILE A 37 -19.54 -0.50 -0.78
CA ILE A 37 -18.78 0.54 -1.51
C ILE A 37 -19.52 0.90 -2.80
N ALA A 38 -19.93 -0.09 -3.59
CA ALA A 38 -20.68 0.16 -4.83
C ALA A 38 -22.00 0.90 -4.55
N ARG A 39 -22.75 0.50 -3.52
CA ARG A 39 -23.98 1.18 -3.10
C ARG A 39 -23.71 2.61 -2.66
N ALA A 40 -22.66 2.85 -1.87
CA ALA A 40 -22.31 4.20 -1.42
C ALA A 40 -21.95 5.14 -2.60
N LEU A 41 -21.31 4.62 -3.65
CA LEU A 41 -21.04 5.39 -4.88
C LEU A 41 -22.35 5.77 -5.59
N GLY A 42 -23.28 4.83 -5.77
CA GLY A 42 -24.61 5.13 -6.32
C GLY A 42 -25.40 6.12 -5.47
N GLU A 43 -25.39 5.95 -4.14
CA GLU A 43 -25.98 6.92 -3.21
C GLU A 43 -25.32 8.31 -3.35
N ALA A 44 -24.03 8.40 -3.69
CA ALA A 44 -23.36 9.68 -3.94
C ALA A 44 -23.86 10.34 -5.22
N VAL A 45 -24.03 9.57 -6.30
CA VAL A 45 -24.63 10.05 -7.55
C VAL A 45 -26.05 10.58 -7.30
N THR A 46 -26.89 9.87 -6.55
CA THR A 46 -28.25 10.33 -6.19
C THR A 46 -28.24 11.65 -5.40
N ARG A 47 -27.18 11.92 -4.61
CA ARG A 47 -27.00 13.20 -3.91
C ARG A 47 -26.49 14.33 -4.80
N GLY A 48 -26.27 14.09 -6.10
CA GLY A 48 -25.72 15.06 -7.05
C GLY A 48 -24.19 15.16 -7.04
N VAL A 49 -23.49 14.21 -6.41
CA VAL A 49 -22.02 14.14 -6.47
C VAL A 49 -21.61 13.57 -7.83
N HIS A 50 -20.68 14.23 -8.52
CA HIS A 50 -20.12 13.71 -9.77
C HIS A 50 -19.13 12.59 -9.47
N VAL A 51 -19.43 11.36 -9.88
CA VAL A 51 -18.59 10.19 -9.60
C VAL A 51 -17.99 9.67 -10.91
N ARG A 52 -16.65 9.62 -10.97
CA ARG A 52 -15.89 9.00 -12.06
C ARG A 52 -15.13 7.77 -11.55
N ALA A 53 -15.29 6.66 -12.24
CA ALA A 53 -14.57 5.43 -11.96
C ALA A 53 -13.65 5.06 -13.12
N LEU A 54 -12.39 4.77 -12.79
CA LEU A 54 -11.41 4.24 -13.71
C LEU A 54 -11.22 2.75 -13.42
N THR A 55 -11.59 1.89 -14.38
CA THR A 55 -11.43 0.44 -14.31
C THR A 55 -10.27 -0.05 -15.19
N ALA A 56 -9.60 -1.12 -14.77
CA ALA A 56 -8.55 -1.72 -15.58
C ALA A 56 -9.09 -2.28 -16.90
N HIS A 57 -8.36 -2.09 -18.00
CA HIS A 57 -8.67 -2.70 -19.30
C HIS A 57 -8.81 -4.22 -19.22
N GLN A 58 -7.91 -4.88 -18.46
CA GLN A 58 -7.90 -6.33 -18.29
C GLN A 58 -7.52 -6.75 -16.86
N ASN A 59 -8.17 -7.81 -16.37
CA ASN A 59 -7.89 -8.46 -15.09
C ASN A 59 -7.51 -9.94 -15.27
N ARG A 60 -6.88 -10.54 -14.24
CA ARG A 60 -6.40 -11.95 -14.24
C ARG A 60 -7.50 -12.99 -14.50
N GLY A 61 -8.79 -12.64 -14.33
CA GLY A 61 -9.95 -13.50 -14.60
C GLY A 61 -10.66 -13.20 -15.94
N GLY A 62 -10.02 -12.47 -16.84
CA GLY A 62 -10.60 -12.02 -18.11
C GLY A 62 -11.51 -10.79 -17.95
N THR A 63 -12.28 -10.49 -18.99
CA THR A 63 -13.08 -9.26 -19.11
C THR A 63 -14.50 -9.38 -18.58
N LYS A 64 -15.04 -10.60 -18.37
CA LYS A 64 -16.45 -10.81 -17.94
C LYS A 64 -16.76 -10.14 -16.60
N GLY A 65 -15.91 -10.34 -15.58
CA GLY A 65 -16.10 -9.73 -14.26
C GLY A 65 -15.96 -8.20 -14.29
N LEU A 66 -15.03 -7.68 -15.09
CA LEU A 66 -14.85 -6.25 -15.32
C LEU A 66 -16.08 -5.63 -15.99
N ARG A 67 -16.56 -6.25 -17.07
CA ARG A 67 -17.75 -5.78 -17.79
C ARG A 67 -18.99 -5.75 -16.89
N LYS A 68 -19.17 -6.77 -16.03
CA LYS A 68 -20.27 -6.78 -15.04
C LYS A 68 -20.16 -5.63 -14.03
N LEU A 69 -18.94 -5.35 -13.56
CA LEU A 69 -18.69 -4.22 -12.66
C LEU A 69 -18.99 -2.88 -13.36
N GLU A 70 -18.51 -2.70 -14.59
CA GLU A 70 -18.71 -1.47 -15.35
C GLU A 70 -20.17 -1.20 -15.63
N MET A 71 -20.92 -2.20 -16.13
CA MET A 71 -22.36 -2.08 -16.35
C MET A 71 -23.09 -1.67 -15.07
N ARG A 72 -22.76 -2.31 -13.95
CA ARG A 72 -23.35 -1.97 -12.65
C ARG A 72 -23.04 -0.53 -12.22
N LEU A 73 -21.84 -0.03 -12.48
CA LEU A 73 -21.47 1.36 -12.16
C LEU A 73 -22.20 2.35 -13.07
N LEU A 74 -22.29 2.04 -14.37
CA LEU A 74 -23.05 2.85 -15.34
C LEU A 74 -24.54 2.93 -14.99
N GLU A 75 -25.15 1.81 -14.60
CA GLU A 75 -26.54 1.73 -14.11
C GLU A 75 -26.77 2.60 -12.86
N MET A 76 -25.74 2.81 -12.04
CA MET A 76 -25.78 3.71 -10.88
C MET A 76 -25.53 5.18 -11.23
N GLY A 77 -25.31 5.51 -12.51
CA GLY A 77 -25.02 6.86 -12.99
C GLY A 77 -23.56 7.31 -12.78
N VAL A 78 -22.65 6.38 -12.50
CA VAL A 78 -21.21 6.66 -12.43
C VAL A 78 -20.65 6.80 -13.84
N THR A 79 -19.83 7.82 -14.09
CA THR A 79 -19.06 7.91 -15.34
C THR A 79 -17.90 6.92 -15.28
N VAL A 80 -17.83 5.97 -16.22
CA VAL A 80 -16.81 4.92 -16.21
C VAL A 80 -15.88 5.06 -17.41
N SER A 81 -14.57 5.09 -17.16
CA SER A 81 -13.55 4.94 -18.20
C SER A 81 -12.72 3.68 -17.94
N ARG A 82 -12.20 3.08 -19.02
CA ARG A 82 -11.19 2.03 -18.96
C ARG A 82 -9.82 2.63 -19.22
N THR A 83 -8.84 2.16 -18.47
CA THR A 83 -7.42 2.44 -18.71
C THR A 83 -7.01 2.04 -20.12
N ALA A 84 -5.88 2.56 -20.59
CA ALA A 84 -5.25 2.08 -21.81
C ALA A 84 -4.78 0.61 -21.68
N ASP A 85 -4.41 0.02 -22.81
CA ASP A 85 -3.87 -1.34 -22.97
C ASP A 85 -2.34 -1.35 -23.20
N ASP A 86 -1.69 -0.21 -22.93
CA ASP A 86 -0.26 0.05 -23.10
C ASP A 86 0.63 -0.58 -22.01
N LEU A 87 0.04 -0.99 -20.89
CA LEU A 87 0.72 -1.64 -19.77
C LEU A 87 0.16 -3.05 -19.53
N ILE A 88 1.00 -3.94 -18.99
CA ILE A 88 0.60 -5.33 -18.67
C ILE A 88 -0.57 -5.33 -17.67
N ARG A 89 -0.65 -4.31 -16.80
CA ARG A 89 -1.76 -4.16 -15.85
C ARG A 89 -1.82 -2.77 -15.25
N TYR A 90 -3.05 -2.29 -15.05
CA TYR A 90 -3.35 -1.19 -14.15
C TYR A 90 -3.79 -1.71 -12.79
N HIS A 91 -3.00 -1.45 -11.76
CA HIS A 91 -3.14 -2.03 -10.42
C HIS A 91 -2.97 -0.99 -9.29
N GLY A 92 -2.99 0.30 -9.60
CA GLY A 92 -3.22 1.34 -8.59
C GLY A 92 -4.61 1.18 -7.94
N LYS A 93 -4.74 1.64 -6.69
CA LYS A 93 -6.03 1.79 -5.99
C LYS A 93 -5.99 3.09 -5.21
N MET A 94 -6.84 4.03 -5.60
CA MET A 94 -6.94 5.32 -4.94
C MET A 94 -8.34 5.90 -5.09
N MET A 95 -8.67 6.87 -4.24
CA MET A 95 -9.92 7.62 -4.30
C MET A 95 -9.64 9.07 -3.94
N ILE A 96 -10.13 10.00 -4.75
CA ILE A 96 -9.99 11.44 -4.56
C ILE A 96 -11.40 12.00 -4.33
N LEU A 97 -11.61 12.73 -3.24
CA LEU A 97 -12.90 13.27 -2.88
C LEU A 97 -12.83 14.79 -2.81
N ASP A 98 -13.75 15.45 -3.50
CA ASP A 98 -13.92 16.91 -3.56
C ASP A 98 -12.64 17.68 -3.88
N SER A 99 -11.70 17.04 -4.60
CA SER A 99 -10.35 17.56 -4.86
C SER A 99 -9.59 18.01 -3.59
N ARG A 100 -9.93 17.42 -2.43
CA ARG A 100 -9.47 17.85 -1.09
C ARG A 100 -9.01 16.72 -0.19
N VAL A 101 -9.39 15.49 -0.49
CA VAL A 101 -8.99 14.31 0.27
C VAL A 101 -8.52 13.24 -0.72
N LEU A 102 -7.34 12.68 -0.46
CA LEU A 102 -6.80 11.54 -1.19
C LEU A 102 -6.77 10.34 -0.27
N HIS A 103 -7.27 9.22 -0.77
CA HIS A 103 -7.05 7.89 -0.24
C HIS A 103 -6.13 7.11 -1.18
N VAL A 104 -5.09 6.46 -0.64
CA VAL A 104 -4.24 5.50 -1.37
C VAL A 104 -4.27 4.17 -0.65
N TYR A 105 -4.45 3.07 -1.38
CA TYR A 105 -4.68 1.75 -0.78
C TYR A 105 -3.66 0.71 -1.23
N GLY A 106 -3.15 -0.08 -0.27
CA GLY A 106 -2.44 -1.34 -0.55
C GLY A 106 -3.38 -2.51 -0.88
N PHE A 107 -4.70 -2.31 -0.75
CA PHE A 107 -5.74 -3.33 -0.91
C PHE A 107 -6.74 -2.99 -2.02
N ASN A 108 -7.40 -4.02 -2.55
CA ASN A 108 -8.56 -3.87 -3.43
C ASN A 108 -9.84 -3.66 -2.62
N PHE A 109 -10.89 -3.18 -3.28
CA PHE A 109 -12.22 -3.04 -2.68
C PHE A 109 -12.96 -4.39 -2.64
N THR A 110 -12.31 -5.41 -2.09
CA THR A 110 -12.85 -6.77 -1.99
C THR A 110 -13.02 -7.22 -0.56
N GLY A 111 -13.97 -8.12 -0.29
CA GLY A 111 -14.15 -8.75 1.02
C GLY A 111 -12.89 -9.47 1.49
N LEU A 112 -12.22 -10.18 0.59
CA LEU A 112 -10.96 -10.89 0.90
C LEU A 112 -9.85 -9.93 1.35
N ASP A 113 -9.69 -8.80 0.66
CA ASP A 113 -8.61 -7.87 0.98
C ASP A 113 -8.94 -7.03 2.23
N ILE A 114 -10.19 -6.58 2.39
CA ILE A 114 -10.60 -5.74 3.52
C ILE A 114 -10.77 -6.55 4.81
N GLU A 115 -11.34 -7.77 4.77
CA GLU A 115 -11.72 -8.46 6.01
C GLU A 115 -10.77 -9.58 6.41
N LYS A 116 -9.93 -10.05 5.49
CA LYS A 116 -9.11 -11.26 5.71
C LYS A 116 -7.61 -11.04 5.48
N SER A 117 -7.20 -9.83 5.12
CA SER A 117 -5.80 -9.55 4.78
C SER A 117 -5.22 -8.43 5.63
N ARG A 118 -3.95 -8.57 6.02
CA ARG A 118 -3.17 -7.43 6.50
C ARG A 118 -2.96 -6.49 5.34
N SER A 119 -3.48 -5.28 5.47
CA SER A 119 -3.20 -4.20 4.55
C SER A 119 -3.36 -2.83 5.16
N PHE A 120 -2.82 -1.81 4.49
CA PHE A 120 -2.96 -0.41 4.89
C PHE A 120 -3.62 0.41 3.79
N GLY A 121 -4.33 1.45 4.21
CA GLY A 121 -4.71 2.60 3.39
C GLY A 121 -4.24 3.88 4.07
N LEU A 122 -3.99 4.93 3.29
CA LEU A 122 -3.65 6.25 3.79
C LEU A 122 -4.70 7.25 3.36
N VAL A 123 -5.20 8.04 4.30
CA VAL A 123 -6.02 9.22 4.05
C VAL A 123 -5.21 10.48 4.29
N THR A 124 -5.21 11.40 3.33
CA THR A 124 -4.45 12.64 3.41
C THR A 124 -5.19 13.83 2.83
N LYS A 125 -4.95 15.01 3.41
CA LYS A 125 -5.37 16.33 2.92
C LYS A 125 -4.17 17.13 2.39
N ASN A 126 -3.07 16.47 2.06
CA ASN A 126 -1.88 17.14 1.56
C ASN A 126 -2.09 17.54 0.10
N ASP A 127 -2.17 18.85 -0.15
CA ASP A 127 -2.50 19.39 -1.47
C ASP A 127 -1.56 18.95 -2.59
N LYS A 128 -0.25 18.80 -2.30
CA LYS A 128 0.72 18.33 -3.31
C LYS A 128 0.46 16.88 -3.72
N LEU A 129 0.13 16.00 -2.76
CA LEU A 129 -0.26 14.62 -3.07
C LEU A 129 -1.59 14.57 -3.81
N ILE A 130 -2.57 15.39 -3.43
CA ILE A 130 -3.88 15.43 -4.08
C ILE A 130 -3.76 15.90 -5.53
N LYS A 131 -3.05 17.01 -5.78
CA LYS A 131 -2.83 17.53 -7.13
C LYS A 131 -2.14 16.51 -8.04
N GLU A 132 -1.13 15.83 -7.52
CA GLU A 132 -0.42 14.80 -8.28
C GLU A 132 -1.30 13.56 -8.54
N ALA A 133 -2.10 13.13 -7.56
CA ALA A 133 -3.05 12.04 -7.75
C ALA A 133 -4.14 12.39 -8.77
N MET A 134 -4.64 13.63 -8.77
CA MET A 134 -5.57 14.12 -9.78
C MET A 134 -4.91 14.12 -11.15
N LYS A 135 -3.67 14.62 -11.27
CA LYS A 135 -2.90 14.59 -12.52
C LYS A 135 -2.77 13.17 -13.08
N LEU A 136 -2.47 12.19 -12.22
CA LEU A 136 -2.43 10.79 -12.62
C LEU A 136 -3.81 10.28 -13.05
N PHE A 137 -4.85 10.58 -12.26
CA PHE A 137 -6.20 10.13 -12.56
C PHE A 137 -6.68 10.65 -13.92
N GLU A 138 -6.55 11.94 -14.20
CA GLU A 138 -6.94 12.52 -15.50
C GLU A 138 -6.16 11.88 -16.64
N ALA A 139 -4.84 11.76 -16.51
CA ALA A 139 -4.00 11.14 -17.53
C ALA A 139 -4.46 9.71 -17.85
N ASP A 140 -4.63 8.86 -16.83
CA ASP A 140 -5.07 7.49 -17.05
C ASP A 140 -6.55 7.41 -17.52
N PHE A 141 -7.41 8.36 -17.12
CA PHE A 141 -8.84 8.40 -17.46
C PHE A 141 -9.07 8.81 -18.92
N GLU A 142 -8.28 9.78 -19.40
CA GLU A 142 -8.26 10.29 -20.79
C GLU A 142 -7.26 9.53 -21.69
N ARG A 143 -6.53 8.54 -21.12
CA ARG A 143 -5.50 7.73 -21.80
C ARG A 143 -4.37 8.59 -22.39
N GLN A 144 -3.98 9.62 -21.65
CA GLN A 144 -2.84 10.48 -21.96
C GLN A 144 -1.60 10.06 -21.16
N PRO A 145 -0.39 10.36 -21.64
CA PRO A 145 0.84 10.12 -20.89
C PRO A 145 0.85 10.87 -19.56
N TYR A 146 1.18 10.15 -18.48
CA TYR A 146 1.41 10.76 -17.18
C TYR A 146 2.87 11.20 -17.03
N ILE A 147 3.08 12.45 -16.61
CA ILE A 147 4.41 13.00 -16.30
C ILE A 147 4.49 13.27 -14.79
N PRO A 148 5.37 12.60 -14.03
CA PRO A 148 5.55 12.88 -12.61
C PRO A 148 5.99 14.31 -12.32
N GLY A 149 5.46 14.90 -11.24
CA GLY A 149 5.78 16.23 -10.74
C GLY A 149 6.03 16.32 -9.23
N TYR A 150 5.76 15.28 -8.43
CA TYR A 150 5.97 15.35 -6.98
C TYR A 150 6.62 14.11 -6.36
N ASP A 151 7.75 14.30 -5.67
CA ASP A 151 8.67 13.24 -5.18
C ASP A 151 8.06 12.22 -4.22
N ARG A 152 7.01 12.60 -3.50
CA ARG A 152 6.37 11.72 -2.52
C ARG A 152 5.24 10.87 -3.12
N PHE A 153 4.93 11.01 -4.41
CA PHE A 153 3.87 10.25 -5.08
C PHE A 153 4.45 9.22 -6.05
N VAL A 154 4.55 7.97 -5.60
CA VAL A 154 5.30 6.91 -6.27
C VAL A 154 4.40 6.22 -7.30
N VAL A 155 4.78 6.30 -8.58
CA VAL A 155 4.01 5.73 -9.70
C VAL A 155 4.94 4.84 -10.53
N SER A 156 4.51 3.60 -10.73
CA SER A 156 5.16 2.71 -11.70
C SER A 156 4.48 2.86 -13.06
N PRO A 157 5.22 2.76 -14.18
CA PRO A 157 6.67 2.56 -14.25
C PRO A 157 7.51 3.85 -14.20
N GLU A 158 6.90 5.02 -14.13
CA GLU A 158 7.57 6.30 -14.42
C GLU A 158 8.67 6.67 -13.42
N ASN A 159 8.42 6.47 -12.12
CA ASN A 159 9.35 6.94 -11.08
C ASN A 159 9.56 5.95 -9.92
N ALA A 160 8.80 4.86 -9.87
CA ALA A 160 8.80 3.96 -8.72
C ALA A 160 10.16 3.33 -8.45
N ARG A 161 10.85 2.85 -9.49
CA ARG A 161 12.17 2.21 -9.33
C ARG A 161 13.15 3.17 -8.67
N GLU A 162 13.32 4.37 -9.22
CA GLU A 162 14.26 5.35 -8.71
C GLU A 162 13.92 5.75 -7.26
N ARG A 163 12.64 6.06 -6.99
CA ARG A 163 12.21 6.54 -5.68
C ARG A 163 12.33 5.47 -4.60
N LEU A 164 12.01 4.22 -4.91
CA LEU A 164 12.15 3.12 -3.96
C LEU A 164 13.63 2.74 -3.74
N VAL A 165 14.49 2.83 -4.76
CA VAL A 165 15.94 2.73 -4.59
C VAL A 165 16.44 3.80 -3.61
N ASN A 166 16.04 5.07 -3.81
CA ASN A 166 16.43 6.17 -2.94
C ASN A 166 15.87 6.02 -1.51
N PHE A 167 14.66 5.47 -1.38
CA PHE A 167 14.05 5.16 -0.10
C PHE A 167 14.91 4.18 0.70
N ILE A 168 15.24 3.02 0.11
CA ILE A 168 16.02 1.95 0.75
C ILE A 168 17.47 2.42 1.00
N LYS A 169 18.11 3.11 0.04
CA LYS A 169 19.46 3.69 0.21
C LYS A 169 19.55 4.62 1.42
N GLY A 170 18.47 5.32 1.74
CA GLY A 170 18.43 6.24 2.87
C GLY A 170 18.34 5.60 4.25
N ALA A 171 18.17 4.27 4.36
CA ALA A 171 18.12 3.59 5.66
C ALA A 171 19.48 3.65 6.35
N ARG A 172 19.48 3.89 7.67
CA ARG A 172 20.71 4.04 8.47
C ARG A 172 20.72 3.17 9.72
N LYS A 173 19.55 2.87 10.29
CA LYS A 173 19.38 2.08 11.51
C LYS A 173 18.47 0.88 11.26
N GLU A 174 17.33 1.12 10.63
CA GLU A 174 16.30 0.08 10.48
C GLU A 174 15.53 0.24 9.17
N LEU A 175 15.16 -0.89 8.57
CA LEU A 175 14.23 -0.97 7.45
C LEU A 175 13.27 -2.14 7.66
N LEU A 176 12.01 -1.80 7.94
CA LEU A 176 10.92 -2.75 8.13
C LEU A 176 10.13 -2.86 6.82
N ILE A 177 9.91 -4.08 6.31
CA ILE A 177 9.31 -4.30 4.99
C ILE A 177 8.16 -5.30 5.10
N TYR A 178 6.96 -4.88 4.70
CA TYR A 178 5.93 -5.80 4.26
C TYR A 178 5.96 -5.90 2.74
N ASP A 179 6.17 -7.11 2.22
CA ASP A 179 6.02 -7.39 0.79
C ASP A 179 5.70 -8.88 0.58
N PRO A 180 4.59 -9.26 -0.09
CA PRO A 180 4.26 -10.66 -0.32
C PRO A 180 5.37 -11.44 -1.01
N GLN A 181 6.16 -10.77 -1.87
CA GLN A 181 7.23 -11.42 -2.62
C GLN A 181 8.23 -10.39 -3.19
N VAL A 182 9.44 -10.35 -2.64
CA VAL A 182 10.58 -9.54 -3.11
C VAL A 182 11.44 -10.39 -4.05
N THR A 183 11.55 -9.99 -5.32
CA THR A 183 12.32 -10.73 -6.36
C THR A 183 13.04 -9.82 -7.35
N ASP A 184 13.11 -8.51 -7.10
CA ASP A 184 13.87 -7.60 -7.98
C ASP A 184 15.35 -7.58 -7.59
N ASP A 185 16.22 -7.99 -8.50
CA ASP A 185 17.67 -8.12 -8.23
C ASP A 185 18.34 -6.82 -7.80
N ALA A 186 17.93 -5.67 -8.35
CA ALA A 186 18.51 -4.39 -7.97
C ALA A 186 18.08 -3.98 -6.55
N MET A 187 16.81 -4.21 -6.20
CA MET A 187 16.31 -3.97 -4.84
C MET A 187 16.96 -4.92 -3.84
N LEU A 188 17.09 -6.20 -4.17
CA LEU A 188 17.69 -7.20 -3.28
C LEU A 188 19.19 -6.96 -3.07
N ARG A 189 19.93 -6.55 -4.10
CA ARG A 189 21.33 -6.09 -3.95
C ARG A 189 21.42 -4.96 -2.93
N LEU A 190 20.55 -3.98 -3.06
CA LEU A 190 20.54 -2.83 -2.17
C LEU A 190 20.16 -3.20 -0.73
N LEU A 191 19.21 -4.12 -0.52
CA LEU A 191 18.89 -4.65 0.81
C LEU A 191 20.11 -5.37 1.41
N THR A 192 20.81 -6.21 0.65
CA THR A 192 22.06 -6.84 1.10
C THR A 192 23.12 -5.81 1.47
N GLU A 193 23.27 -4.74 0.70
CA GLU A 193 24.21 -3.65 1.03
C GLU A 193 23.83 -2.94 2.34
N ARG A 194 22.53 -2.69 2.59
CA ARG A 194 22.08 -2.08 3.86
C ARG A 194 22.34 -3.01 5.04
N ILE A 195 22.07 -4.31 4.89
CA ILE A 195 22.36 -5.33 5.92
C ILE A 195 23.87 -5.35 6.23
N LYS A 196 24.73 -5.37 5.20
CA LYS A 196 26.20 -5.31 5.37
C LYS A 196 26.67 -4.01 6.04
N ALA A 197 25.94 -2.92 5.85
CA ALA A 197 26.21 -1.64 6.50
C ALA A 197 25.66 -1.55 7.95
N GLY A 198 25.11 -2.64 8.50
CA GLY A 198 24.60 -2.70 9.88
C GLY A 198 23.18 -2.18 10.06
N VAL A 199 22.41 -1.97 8.99
CA VAL A 199 20.99 -1.65 9.09
C VAL A 199 20.21 -2.91 9.48
N ASP A 200 19.38 -2.82 10.52
CA ASP A 200 18.43 -3.89 10.89
C ASP A 200 17.32 -3.97 9.84
N VAL A 201 17.37 -4.99 8.98
CA VAL A 201 16.37 -5.20 7.92
C VAL A 201 15.46 -6.36 8.28
N LYS A 202 14.18 -6.07 8.50
CA LYS A 202 13.15 -7.05 8.83
C LYS A 202 12.12 -7.12 7.72
N ILE A 203 11.90 -8.32 7.17
CA ILE A 203 10.98 -8.52 6.04
C ILE A 203 9.89 -9.52 6.45
N ILE A 204 8.63 -9.08 6.44
CA ILE A 204 7.47 -9.96 6.51
C ILE A 204 6.99 -10.20 5.08
N GLY A 205 7.26 -11.39 4.57
CA GLY A 205 7.19 -11.64 3.13
C GLY A 205 8.02 -12.83 2.69
N LYS A 206 7.91 -13.15 1.40
CA LYS A 206 8.86 -14.06 0.74
C LYS A 206 9.96 -13.25 0.10
N VAL A 207 11.19 -13.74 0.19
CA VAL A 207 12.35 -13.19 -0.50
C VAL A 207 12.90 -14.25 -1.45
N GLU A 208 13.39 -13.84 -2.62
CA GLU A 208 14.02 -14.76 -3.56
C GLU A 208 15.25 -15.44 -2.94
N ALA A 209 15.23 -16.77 -2.91
CA ALA A 209 16.15 -17.59 -2.11
C ALA A 209 17.63 -17.34 -2.41
N LYS A 210 18.00 -17.06 -3.68
CA LYS A 210 19.40 -16.86 -4.11
C LYS A 210 20.11 -15.69 -3.39
N TRP A 211 19.36 -14.79 -2.75
CA TRP A 211 19.90 -13.63 -2.06
C TRP A 211 20.25 -13.86 -0.59
N ASN A 212 19.87 -15.02 0.00
CA ASN A 212 20.14 -15.35 1.39
C ASN A 212 19.72 -14.28 2.42
N ILE A 213 18.70 -13.48 2.09
CA ILE A 213 18.07 -12.53 3.02
C ILE A 213 16.89 -13.25 3.69
N ASN A 214 16.81 -13.17 5.03
CA ASN A 214 15.72 -13.79 5.76
C ASN A 214 14.40 -13.01 5.54
N GLY A 215 13.36 -13.73 5.15
CA GLY A 215 11.98 -13.22 5.06
C GLY A 215 11.06 -14.11 5.88
N GLU A 216 10.26 -13.49 6.75
CA GLU A 216 9.36 -14.20 7.64
C GLU A 216 7.97 -14.34 7.02
N LYS A 217 7.36 -15.52 7.16
CA LYS A 217 5.95 -15.70 6.79
C LYS A 217 5.08 -14.81 7.68
N TYR A 218 4.14 -14.08 7.07
CA TYR A 218 3.14 -13.33 7.82
C TYR A 218 2.35 -14.28 8.76
N PRO A 219 2.25 -13.97 10.08
CA PRO A 219 1.63 -14.86 11.07
C PRO A 219 0.11 -14.97 10.93
N GLY A 220 -0.55 -14.02 10.27
CA GLY A 220 -2.00 -14.04 10.07
C GLY A 220 -2.44 -14.78 8.81
N LYS A 221 -3.71 -14.59 8.43
CA LYS A 221 -4.35 -15.34 7.33
C LYS A 221 -3.77 -15.01 5.95
N ARG A 222 -3.62 -13.74 5.61
CA ARG A 222 -3.17 -13.29 4.29
C ARG A 222 -2.43 -11.96 4.37
N LEU A 223 -1.29 -11.87 3.68
CA LEU A 223 -0.54 -10.63 3.50
C LEU A 223 -0.90 -10.01 2.15
N HIS A 224 -1.39 -8.78 2.15
CA HIS A 224 -1.72 -8.06 0.92
C HIS A 224 -1.42 -6.57 1.06
N ILE A 225 -0.16 -6.26 1.30
CA ILE A 225 0.34 -4.89 1.48
C ILE A 225 1.76 -4.79 0.97
N ARG A 226 2.09 -3.62 0.43
CA ARG A 226 3.48 -3.23 0.21
C ARG A 226 3.74 -1.95 0.94
N ALA A 227 4.53 -2.08 1.98
CA ALA A 227 4.87 -0.97 2.85
C ALA A 227 6.29 -1.14 3.37
N MET A 228 6.96 0.00 3.57
CA MET A 228 8.26 0.03 4.21
C MET A 228 8.28 1.11 5.28
N ILE A 229 8.94 0.87 6.40
CA ILE A 229 9.26 1.87 7.42
C ILE A 229 10.78 1.99 7.48
N ARG A 230 11.28 3.22 7.38
CA ARG A 230 12.71 3.52 7.38
C ARG A 230 13.06 4.37 8.58
N ASP A 231 13.90 3.82 9.45
CA ASP A 231 14.45 4.46 10.64
C ASP A 231 13.40 5.09 11.57
N GLY A 232 12.16 4.58 11.57
CA GLY A 232 11.02 5.17 12.28
C GLY A 232 10.63 6.58 11.84
N LYS A 233 11.17 7.07 10.71
CA LYS A 233 11.05 8.48 10.26
C LYS A 233 10.40 8.67 8.90
N ARG A 234 10.38 7.63 8.07
CA ARG A 234 9.68 7.66 6.78
C ARG A 234 8.95 6.36 6.52
N GLY A 235 7.76 6.48 5.95
CA GLY A 235 6.97 5.34 5.48
C GLY A 235 6.89 5.32 3.96
N PHE A 236 6.73 4.15 3.38
CA PHE A 236 6.19 3.95 2.05
C PHE A 236 4.94 3.09 2.18
N LEU A 237 3.89 3.43 1.42
CA LEU A 237 2.70 2.60 1.25
C LEU A 237 2.29 2.65 -0.22
N GLY A 238 2.10 1.48 -0.84
CA GLY A 238 1.60 1.42 -2.21
C GLY A 238 1.14 0.03 -2.63
N SER A 239 0.89 -0.09 -3.93
CA SER A 239 0.53 -1.34 -4.58
C SER A 239 1.73 -2.09 -5.19
N GLN A 240 2.93 -1.48 -5.17
CA GLN A 240 4.18 -2.01 -5.72
C GLN A 240 4.88 -3.00 -4.78
N SER A 241 4.95 -4.28 -5.14
CA SER A 241 6.01 -5.15 -4.65
C SER A 241 7.34 -4.76 -5.29
N LEU A 242 8.43 -5.06 -4.59
CA LEU A 242 9.81 -5.03 -5.06
C LEU A 242 10.06 -6.20 -6.04
N ARG A 243 9.29 -6.20 -7.14
CA ARG A 243 9.36 -7.12 -8.27
C ARG A 243 9.45 -6.32 -9.55
N ARG A 244 10.32 -6.76 -10.46
CA ARG A 244 10.54 -6.07 -11.75
C ARG A 244 9.25 -5.71 -12.47
N LEU A 245 8.29 -6.63 -12.59
CA LEU A 245 7.01 -6.38 -13.26
C LEU A 245 6.19 -5.25 -12.61
N GLU A 246 6.19 -5.13 -11.29
CA GLU A 246 5.44 -4.10 -10.56
C GLU A 246 6.15 -2.76 -10.53
N LEU A 247 7.47 -2.77 -10.73
CA LEU A 247 8.27 -1.55 -10.84
C LEU A 247 8.30 -0.99 -12.27
N GLU A 248 8.20 -1.84 -13.30
CA GLU A 248 8.51 -1.44 -14.69
C GLU A 248 7.39 -1.69 -15.71
N LYS A 249 6.39 -2.53 -15.39
CA LYS A 249 5.43 -3.00 -16.40
C LYS A 249 3.96 -2.86 -16.00
N ARG A 250 3.69 -2.29 -14.83
CA ARG A 250 2.33 -2.09 -14.31
C ARG A 250 2.17 -0.65 -13.86
N ARG A 251 0.94 -0.11 -14.02
CA ARG A 251 0.52 1.12 -13.35
C ARG A 251 0.23 0.78 -11.90
N GLU A 252 1.14 1.14 -11.01
CA GLU A 252 1.00 0.96 -9.56
C GLU A 252 1.09 2.35 -8.90
N VAL A 253 0.46 2.53 -7.75
CA VAL A 253 0.40 3.82 -7.05
C VAL A 253 0.79 3.64 -5.58
N GLY A 254 1.61 4.55 -5.08
CA GLY A 254 2.05 4.59 -3.70
C GLY A 254 2.47 5.99 -3.27
N VAL A 255 2.81 6.12 -1.99
CA VAL A 255 3.14 7.39 -1.36
C VAL A 255 4.27 7.23 -0.35
N VAL A 256 5.15 8.22 -0.30
CA VAL A 256 6.13 8.38 0.78
C VAL A 256 5.53 9.25 1.88
N ILE A 257 5.44 8.67 3.07
CA ILE A 257 4.84 9.22 4.28
C ILE A 257 5.94 9.84 5.15
N THR A 258 5.63 11.00 5.72
CA THR A 258 6.50 11.76 6.66
C THR A 258 5.75 12.18 7.92
N ASP A 259 4.47 11.82 8.03
CA ASP A 259 3.65 12.09 9.21
C ASP A 259 4.06 11.12 10.31
N GLU A 260 4.71 11.63 11.36
CA GLU A 260 5.32 10.84 12.42
C GLU A 260 4.32 9.94 13.14
N LYS A 261 3.09 10.44 13.35
CA LYS A 261 2.02 9.65 13.98
C LYS A 261 1.68 8.44 13.13
N VAL A 262 1.44 8.63 11.83
CA VAL A 262 1.15 7.52 10.91
C VAL A 262 2.31 6.53 10.83
N ILE A 263 3.56 7.03 10.84
CA ILE A 263 4.74 6.16 10.81
C ILE A 263 4.84 5.33 12.08
N GLY A 264 4.61 5.94 13.26
CA GLY A 264 4.56 5.24 14.53
C GLY A 264 3.45 4.17 14.57
N GLU A 265 2.26 4.47 14.04
CA GLU A 265 1.17 3.49 13.89
C GLU A 265 1.56 2.32 12.97
N MET A 266 2.17 2.60 11.81
CA MET A 266 2.67 1.56 10.89
C MET A 266 3.74 0.68 11.55
N GLN A 267 4.67 1.29 12.28
CA GLN A 267 5.75 0.60 12.97
C GLN A 267 5.21 -0.29 14.09
N ALA A 268 4.29 0.22 14.93
CA ALA A 268 3.69 -0.57 16.00
C ALA A 268 2.96 -1.82 15.46
N VAL A 269 2.24 -1.69 14.34
CA VAL A 269 1.60 -2.84 13.68
C VAL A 269 2.66 -3.81 13.14
N PHE A 270 3.72 -3.30 12.51
CA PHE A 270 4.83 -4.13 12.04
C PHE A 270 5.46 -4.92 13.17
N GLU A 271 5.83 -4.27 14.27
CA GLU A 271 6.47 -4.90 15.43
C GLU A 271 5.57 -5.96 16.05
N HIS A 272 4.27 -5.68 16.18
CA HIS A 272 3.28 -6.64 16.66
C HIS A 272 3.20 -7.90 15.78
N ASP A 273 3.18 -7.73 14.46
CA ASP A 273 3.15 -8.85 13.53
C ASP A 273 4.52 -9.57 13.50
N TRP A 274 5.63 -8.85 13.50
CA TRP A 274 6.99 -9.39 13.53
C TRP A 274 7.23 -10.26 14.76
N ALA A 275 6.81 -9.78 15.93
CA ALA A 275 6.86 -10.51 17.19
C ALA A 275 6.34 -11.94 17.06
N GLN A 276 5.27 -12.14 16.28
CA GLN A 276 4.60 -13.43 16.14
C GLN A 276 5.26 -14.37 15.11
N THR A 277 6.23 -13.89 14.34
CA THR A 277 7.03 -14.69 13.40
C THR A 277 7.99 -15.64 14.12
N GLU A 278 8.69 -16.49 13.37
CA GLU A 278 9.67 -17.38 13.99
C GLU A 278 10.84 -16.58 14.56
N SER A 279 11.39 -15.64 13.79
CA SER A 279 12.48 -14.77 14.23
C SER A 279 12.06 -13.87 15.39
N GLY A 280 10.89 -13.23 15.34
CA GLY A 280 10.43 -12.37 16.44
C GLY A 280 10.17 -13.13 17.74
N ARG A 281 9.77 -14.41 17.69
CA ARG A 281 9.69 -15.26 18.89
C ARG A 281 11.07 -15.62 19.44
N LYS A 282 12.06 -15.83 18.57
CA LYS A 282 13.45 -16.12 18.97
C LYS A 282 14.10 -14.89 19.61
N GLU A 283 13.93 -13.71 19.04
CA GLU A 283 14.41 -12.42 19.57
C GLU A 283 13.89 -12.20 21.00
N ARG A 284 12.57 -12.27 21.20
CA ARG A 284 11.96 -12.11 22.53
C ARG A 284 12.41 -13.14 23.56
N LYS A 285 12.69 -14.38 23.13
CA LYS A 285 13.27 -15.40 24.01
C LYS A 285 14.72 -15.06 24.42
N LYS A 286 15.49 -14.46 23.52
CA LYS A 286 16.87 -14.00 23.81
C LYS A 286 16.85 -12.81 24.77
N GLU A 287 16.00 -11.82 24.54
CA GLU A 287 15.81 -10.65 25.41
C GLU A 287 15.43 -11.07 26.84
N LYS A 288 14.40 -11.90 27.00
CA LYS A 288 14.00 -12.43 28.32
C LYS A 288 15.11 -13.22 29.02
N LYS A 289 16.00 -13.88 28.27
CA LYS A 289 17.16 -14.57 28.84
C LYS A 289 18.25 -13.60 29.27
N ALA A 290 18.44 -12.49 28.55
CA ALA A 290 19.38 -11.43 28.89
C ALA A 290 18.92 -10.69 30.16
N GLU A 291 17.66 -10.26 30.22
CA GLU A 291 17.06 -9.61 31.40
C GLU A 291 17.21 -10.47 32.66
N LYS A 292 16.91 -11.78 32.56
CA LYS A 292 17.08 -12.71 33.70
C LYS A 292 18.53 -12.86 34.14
N LYS A 293 19.51 -12.75 33.23
CA LYS A 293 20.93 -12.79 33.58
C LYS A 293 21.35 -11.52 34.31
N GLU A 294 20.89 -10.37 33.83
CA GLU A 294 21.19 -9.06 34.41
C GLU A 294 20.60 -8.93 35.82
N VAL A 295 19.34 -9.32 36.03
CA VAL A 295 18.71 -9.36 37.36
C VAL A 295 19.47 -10.29 38.31
N LYS A 296 19.93 -11.46 37.84
CA LYS A 296 20.74 -12.37 38.65
C LYS A 296 22.14 -11.83 38.97
N GLN A 297 22.72 -11.01 38.10
CA GLN A 297 24.02 -10.38 38.35
C GLN A 297 23.89 -9.26 39.38
N LEU A 298 22.86 -8.41 39.25
CA LEU A 298 22.56 -7.36 40.22
C LEU A 298 22.26 -7.93 41.62
N ALA A 299 21.49 -9.01 41.70
CA ALA A 299 21.18 -9.69 42.97
C ALA A 299 22.37 -10.42 43.61
N LYS A 300 23.46 -10.68 42.86
CA LYS A 300 24.71 -11.24 43.39
C LYS A 300 25.72 -10.15 43.80
N ALA A 301 25.50 -8.92 43.37
CA ALA A 301 26.34 -7.77 43.67
C ALA A 301 25.78 -6.90 44.81
N SER A 302 24.60 -7.27 45.35
CA SER A 302 23.96 -6.69 46.54
C SER A 302 24.09 -7.67 47.70
#